data_AF-A0A1W9N212-F1
#
_entry.id   AF-A0A1W9N212-F1
#
_cell.length_a   1.000
_cell.length_b   1.000
_cell.length_c   1.000
_cell.angle_alpha   90.00
_cell.angle_beta   90.00
_cell.angle_gamma   90.00
#
_symmetry.space_group_name_H-M   'P 1'
#
loop_
_entity.id
_entity.type
_entity.pdbx_description
1 polymer ?
#
loop_
_entity_poly.entity_id
_entity_poly.type
_entity_poly.pdbx_seq_one_letter_code
_entity_poly.pdbx_strand_id
1 'polypeptide(L)'
;MIFLLIFLAGIVSQAAGSGSAGSPENMEDILNQLTSADEAERFKAMDKIKTQQDFVTVRDIEQSLASLRKKNVSTLIFVLMEAKSDILYRVGLPARMTLENSEGSFPNIAYYYAKIQPDKGLAELYRLYGKQSDERMAICKAIGEVGSRESSDFLMAEAFREKQAGKSMIPHLAGLQHSRRIMGKSEIGRFLGQNLDREEIILLSRFDTDLDSDTLTAFYSEGGRKRSYAVEYVFREPGVNFKVLCFMTDREIEKQNYETVLQWMMSDSIRQSKDEQVRQYRESVLAKIRKN
;
A
#
# COMPACT_ATOMS: atom_id res chain seq x y z
N MET A 1 -35.98 6.70 41.42
CA MET A 1 -35.98 5.31 40.90
C MET A 1 -34.53 4.84 40.90
N ILE A 2 -34.10 4.08 41.92
CA ILE A 2 -34.09 2.59 41.99
C ILE A 2 -32.95 2.05 41.12
N PHE A 3 -31.76 1.81 41.69
CA PHE A 3 -31.22 0.52 42.25
C PHE A 3 -30.78 -0.44 41.11
N LEU A 4 -29.74 -1.29 41.16
CA LEU A 4 -28.57 -1.54 42.01
C LEU A 4 -27.82 -2.73 41.34
N LEU A 5 -26.55 -2.87 41.68
CA LEU A 5 -25.56 -3.91 41.40
C LEU A 5 -25.95 -5.40 41.64
N ILE A 6 -24.97 -6.27 41.30
CA ILE A 6 -24.55 -7.58 41.87
C ILE A 6 -24.99 -8.80 41.00
N PHE A 7 -24.12 -9.55 40.29
CA PHE A 7 -23.06 -10.53 40.66
C PHE A 7 -23.52 -11.84 41.38
N LEU A 8 -22.96 -12.97 40.92
CA LEU A 8 -22.77 -14.27 41.59
C LEU A 8 -23.89 -15.35 41.72
N ALA A 9 -23.50 -16.53 41.21
CA ALA A 9 -23.55 -17.86 41.83
C ALA A 9 -24.84 -18.72 41.78
N GLY A 10 -24.82 -19.71 40.88
CA GLY A 10 -24.95 -21.15 41.17
C GLY A 10 -26.25 -21.71 41.80
N ILE A 11 -26.90 -22.66 41.10
CA ILE A 11 -26.95 -24.11 41.42
C ILE A 11 -28.02 -24.82 40.54
N VAL A 12 -27.53 -25.78 39.75
CA VAL A 12 -28.05 -27.12 39.40
C VAL A 12 -29.56 -27.41 39.60
N SER A 13 -30.24 -27.77 38.50
CA SER A 13 -30.87 -29.10 38.36
C SER A 13 -31.14 -29.46 36.90
N GLN A 14 -30.79 -30.72 36.59
CA GLN A 14 -30.80 -31.38 35.29
C GLN A 14 -32.17 -31.45 34.64
N ALA A 15 -32.20 -31.27 33.32
CA ALA A 15 -32.98 -32.13 32.45
C ALA A 15 -32.09 -32.46 31.24
N ALA A 16 -31.87 -33.75 31.06
CA ALA A 16 -31.03 -34.34 30.03
C ALA A 16 -31.51 -33.91 28.63
N GLY A 17 -30.66 -33.17 27.93
CA GLY A 17 -30.67 -33.03 26.50
C GLY A 17 -29.23 -33.17 26.06
N SER A 18 -28.90 -34.32 25.47
CA SER A 18 -27.61 -34.62 24.86
C SER A 18 -27.32 -33.63 23.73
N GLY A 19 -26.76 -32.47 24.07
CA GLY A 19 -26.13 -31.55 23.14
C GLY A 19 -24.66 -31.88 23.07
N SER A 20 -24.24 -32.49 21.96
CA SER A 20 -22.86 -32.86 21.68
C SER A 20 -21.88 -31.74 22.06
N ALA A 21 -21.00 -32.01 23.01
CA ALA A 21 -19.68 -31.42 22.99
C ALA A 21 -19.09 -31.81 21.64
N GLY A 22 -19.10 -30.88 20.68
CA GLY A 22 -18.57 -31.13 19.35
C GLY A 22 -17.15 -31.65 19.51
N SER A 23 -16.92 -32.87 19.02
CA SER A 23 -15.58 -33.38 18.81
C SER A 23 -14.75 -32.29 18.14
N PRO A 24 -13.46 -32.11 18.49
CA PRO A 24 -12.60 -31.22 17.73
C PRO A 24 -12.73 -31.62 16.26
N GLU A 25 -13.32 -30.75 15.43
CA GLU A 25 -13.34 -30.96 13.99
C GLU A 25 -11.90 -31.21 13.55
N ASN A 26 -11.70 -32.22 12.69
CA ASN A 26 -10.37 -32.55 12.22
C ASN A 26 -9.80 -31.30 11.50
N MET A 27 -8.55 -30.93 11.78
CA MET A 27 -7.92 -29.78 11.15
C MET A 27 -7.93 -29.89 9.62
N GLU A 28 -7.91 -31.13 9.11
CA GLU A 28 -8.12 -31.45 7.70
C GLU A 28 -9.47 -30.96 7.17
N ASP A 29 -10.55 -31.04 7.95
CA ASP A 29 -11.88 -30.54 7.57
C ASP A 29 -11.92 -29.01 7.54
N ILE A 30 -11.26 -28.34 8.50
CA ILE A 30 -11.15 -26.88 8.54
C ILE A 30 -10.35 -26.38 7.33
N LEU A 31 -9.23 -27.05 7.02
CA LEU A 31 -8.39 -26.72 5.87
C LEU A 31 -9.11 -27.04 4.55
N ASN A 32 -9.94 -28.09 4.49
CA ASN A 32 -10.80 -28.36 3.34
C ASN A 32 -11.91 -27.30 3.19
N GLN A 33 -12.54 -26.84 4.28
CA GLN A 33 -13.55 -25.77 4.26
C GLN A 33 -12.98 -24.43 3.77
N LEU A 34 -11.72 -24.12 4.05
CA LEU A 34 -11.02 -22.96 3.44
C LEU A 34 -10.95 -23.02 1.92
N THR A 35 -11.14 -24.21 1.34
CA THR A 35 -11.12 -24.45 -0.10
C THR A 35 -12.50 -24.68 -0.71
N SER A 36 -13.55 -24.55 0.11
CA SER A 36 -14.93 -24.65 -0.36
C SER A 36 -15.18 -23.61 -1.45
N ALA A 37 -16.01 -23.97 -2.44
CA ALA A 37 -16.49 -23.02 -3.44
C ALA A 37 -17.39 -21.96 -2.79
N ASP A 38 -18.01 -22.28 -1.65
CA ASP A 38 -18.84 -21.38 -0.87
C ASP A 38 -17.99 -20.41 -0.03
N GLU A 39 -18.21 -19.12 -0.22
CA GLU A 39 -17.55 -18.05 0.52
C GLU A 39 -17.89 -18.05 2.01
N ALA A 40 -19.13 -18.40 2.38
CA ALA A 40 -19.55 -18.44 3.77
C ALA A 40 -18.84 -19.56 4.56
N GLU A 41 -18.63 -20.71 3.92
CA GLU A 41 -17.85 -21.80 4.52
C GLU A 41 -16.38 -21.42 4.69
N ARG A 42 -15.80 -20.71 3.71
CA ARG A 42 -14.44 -20.18 3.82
C ARG A 42 -14.33 -19.23 5.02
N PHE A 43 -15.21 -18.23 5.15
CA PHE A 43 -15.19 -17.30 6.28
C PHE A 43 -15.40 -17.99 7.64
N LYS A 44 -16.27 -18.99 7.71
CA LYS A 44 -16.49 -19.76 8.94
C LYS A 44 -15.23 -20.54 9.36
N ALA A 45 -14.53 -21.14 8.41
CA ALA A 45 -13.25 -21.79 8.67
C ALA A 45 -12.15 -20.78 9.07
N MET A 46 -12.16 -19.57 8.48
CA MET A 46 -11.27 -18.48 8.89
C MET A 46 -11.45 -18.09 10.36
N ASP A 47 -12.68 -17.84 10.79
CA ASP A 47 -12.98 -17.43 12.17
C ASP A 47 -12.59 -18.51 13.19
N LYS A 48 -12.74 -19.79 12.81
CA LYS A 48 -12.25 -20.91 13.63
C LYS A 48 -10.73 -20.90 13.78
N ILE A 49 -9.97 -20.74 12.69
CA ILE A 49 -8.50 -20.67 12.75
C ILE A 49 -8.02 -19.46 13.55
N LYS A 50 -8.69 -18.30 13.42
CA LYS A 50 -8.38 -17.09 14.20
C LYS A 50 -8.57 -17.31 15.71
N THR A 51 -9.57 -18.08 16.11
CA THR A 51 -9.92 -18.32 17.52
C THR A 51 -9.20 -19.52 18.14
N GLN A 52 -8.64 -20.43 17.34
CA GLN A 52 -8.00 -21.68 17.78
C GLN A 52 -6.53 -21.79 17.31
N GLN A 53 -5.77 -20.69 17.32
CA GLN A 53 -4.40 -20.64 16.77
C GLN A 53 -3.46 -21.72 17.31
N ASP A 54 -3.65 -22.17 18.55
CA ASP A 54 -2.81 -23.18 19.20
C ASP A 54 -2.94 -24.59 18.61
N PHE A 55 -3.91 -24.83 17.71
CA PHE A 55 -4.19 -26.14 17.12
C PHE A 55 -3.61 -26.35 15.72
N VAL A 56 -3.18 -25.30 15.01
CA VAL A 56 -2.59 -25.45 13.67
C VAL A 56 -1.10 -25.76 13.82
N THR A 57 -0.67 -26.95 13.41
CA THR A 57 0.74 -27.36 13.47
C THR A 57 1.42 -27.28 12.11
N VAL A 58 2.76 -27.27 12.11
CA VAL A 58 3.57 -27.30 10.88
C VAL A 58 3.19 -28.51 10.02
N ARG A 59 2.93 -29.65 10.67
CA ARG A 59 2.54 -30.89 10.01
C ARG A 59 1.22 -30.78 9.26
N ASP A 60 0.23 -30.09 9.84
CA ASP A 60 -1.09 -29.93 9.22
C ASP A 60 -1.02 -29.07 7.95
N ILE A 61 -0.19 -28.02 8.01
CA ILE A 61 0.11 -27.16 6.86
C ILE A 61 0.85 -27.94 5.77
N GLU A 62 1.88 -28.72 6.13
CA GLU A 62 2.63 -29.52 5.16
C GLU A 62 1.78 -30.60 4.49
N GLN A 63 0.92 -31.30 5.25
CA GLN A 63 -0.02 -32.28 4.71
C GLN A 63 -1.02 -31.63 3.75
N SER A 64 -1.53 -30.46 4.09
CA SER A 64 -2.43 -29.71 3.22
C SER A 64 -1.72 -29.27 1.94
N LEU A 65 -0.53 -28.70 2.04
CA LEU A 65 0.22 -28.29 0.83
C LEU A 65 0.55 -29.45 -0.11
N ALA A 66 0.68 -30.67 0.41
CA ALA A 66 0.85 -31.87 -0.40
C ALA A 66 -0.44 -32.31 -1.13
N SER A 67 -1.63 -31.99 -0.59
CA SER A 67 -2.94 -32.36 -1.15
C SER A 67 -3.62 -31.25 -1.97
N LEU A 68 -3.18 -30.00 -1.81
CA LEU A 68 -3.85 -28.82 -2.36
C LEU A 68 -3.64 -28.61 -3.88
N ARG A 69 -4.73 -28.22 -4.56
CA ARG A 69 -4.68 -27.59 -5.89
C ARG A 69 -4.16 -26.15 -5.76
N LYS A 70 -3.34 -25.66 -6.73
CA LYS A 70 -2.66 -24.34 -6.69
C LYS A 70 -3.52 -23.13 -6.22
N LYS A 71 -4.82 -23.13 -6.52
CA LYS A 71 -5.76 -22.04 -6.15
C LYS A 71 -5.98 -21.86 -4.64
N ASN A 72 -5.61 -22.83 -3.82
CA ASN A 72 -5.97 -22.87 -2.41
C ASN A 72 -4.86 -22.33 -1.50
N VAL A 73 -3.66 -22.12 -2.05
CA VAL A 73 -2.49 -21.67 -1.30
C VAL A 73 -2.59 -20.19 -0.92
N SER A 74 -3.12 -19.34 -1.80
CA SER A 74 -3.33 -17.91 -1.54
C SER A 74 -4.31 -17.67 -0.37
N THR A 75 -5.41 -18.42 -0.32
CA THR A 75 -6.37 -18.38 0.80
C THR A 75 -5.70 -18.79 2.10
N LEU A 76 -4.95 -19.89 2.12
CA LEU A 76 -4.22 -20.33 3.31
C LEU A 76 -3.26 -19.25 3.82
N ILE A 77 -2.49 -18.62 2.93
CA ILE A 77 -1.59 -17.51 3.27
C ILE A 77 -2.39 -16.34 3.88
N PHE A 78 -3.52 -15.95 3.28
CA PHE A 78 -4.35 -14.86 3.79
C PHE A 78 -4.90 -15.14 5.20
N VAL A 79 -5.39 -16.35 5.46
CA VAL A 79 -5.97 -16.71 6.76
C VAL A 79 -4.93 -16.69 7.87
N LEU A 80 -3.76 -17.28 7.61
CA LEU A 80 -2.69 -17.30 8.59
C LEU A 80 -2.20 -15.86 8.89
N MET A 81 -2.36 -14.93 7.93
CA MET A 81 -1.91 -13.54 8.03
C MET A 81 -2.80 -12.78 8.99
N GLU A 82 -4.10 -12.94 8.77
CA GLU A 82 -5.13 -12.41 9.64
C GLU A 82 -5.02 -13.00 11.07
N ALA A 83 -4.55 -14.24 11.18
CA ALA A 83 -4.24 -14.89 12.44
C ALA A 83 -2.85 -14.55 13.00
N LYS A 84 -2.02 -13.75 12.33
CA LYS A 84 -0.65 -13.41 12.79
C LYS A 84 0.23 -14.64 13.12
N SER A 85 0.03 -15.77 12.46
CA SER A 85 0.80 -17.00 12.69
C SER A 85 2.14 -16.98 11.94
N ASP A 86 3.26 -17.40 12.52
CA ASP A 86 4.53 -17.51 11.76
C ASP A 86 4.76 -18.91 11.17
N ILE A 87 3.73 -19.77 11.17
CA ILE A 87 3.88 -21.20 10.90
C ILE A 87 4.33 -21.54 9.48
N LEU A 88 3.94 -20.72 8.49
CA LEU A 88 4.37 -20.87 7.09
C LEU A 88 5.89 -20.80 6.92
N TYR A 89 6.59 -20.21 7.89
CA TYR A 89 8.04 -20.12 7.90
C TYR A 89 8.72 -21.30 8.58
N ARG A 90 7.98 -22.15 9.26
CA ARG A 90 8.53 -23.31 9.97
C ARG A 90 8.41 -24.60 9.15
N VAL A 91 7.69 -24.55 8.03
CA VAL A 91 7.57 -25.67 7.09
C VAL A 91 8.89 -25.97 6.39
N GLY A 92 9.08 -27.24 6.04
CA GLY A 92 10.23 -27.74 5.33
C GLY A 92 10.37 -27.21 3.91
N LEU A 93 11.55 -27.40 3.32
CA LEU A 93 11.90 -26.87 1.99
C LEU A 93 10.88 -27.22 0.88
N PRO A 94 10.36 -28.47 0.78
CA PRO A 94 9.38 -28.80 -0.26
C PRO A 94 8.09 -27.98 -0.13
N ALA A 95 7.56 -27.84 1.08
CA ALA A 95 6.36 -27.06 1.35
C ALA A 95 6.60 -25.56 1.09
N ARG A 96 7.76 -25.03 1.49
CA ARG A 96 8.15 -23.65 1.14
C ARG A 96 8.20 -23.44 -0.37
N MET A 97 8.80 -24.35 -1.12
CA MET A 97 8.83 -24.26 -2.58
C MET A 97 7.43 -24.29 -3.19
N THR A 98 6.52 -25.12 -2.67
CA THR A 98 5.12 -25.13 -3.12
C THR A 98 4.44 -23.79 -2.88
N LEU A 99 4.65 -23.21 -1.68
CA LEU A 99 4.10 -21.90 -1.34
C LEU A 99 4.72 -20.77 -2.19
N GLU A 100 6.03 -20.80 -2.45
CA GLU A 100 6.71 -19.74 -3.20
C GLU A 100 6.32 -19.74 -4.67
N ASN A 101 6.03 -20.91 -5.23
CA ASN A 101 5.70 -21.09 -6.64
C ASN A 101 4.19 -21.16 -6.93
N SER A 102 3.34 -21.03 -5.91
CA SER A 102 1.89 -20.95 -6.13
C SER A 102 1.50 -19.61 -6.72
N GLU A 103 0.51 -19.66 -7.63
CA GLU A 103 -0.01 -18.49 -8.30
C GLU A 103 -0.49 -17.45 -7.29
N GLY A 104 -0.09 -16.20 -7.49
CA GLY A 104 -0.42 -15.10 -6.59
C GLY A 104 0.25 -15.17 -5.22
N SER A 105 1.27 -16.01 -5.00
CA SER A 105 1.97 -16.16 -3.70
C SER A 105 3.32 -15.43 -3.63
N PHE A 106 3.64 -14.64 -4.65
CA PHE A 106 4.86 -13.86 -4.72
C PHE A 106 4.56 -12.35 -4.70
N PRO A 107 5.25 -11.56 -3.85
CA PRO A 107 6.17 -11.95 -2.77
C PRO A 107 5.43 -12.32 -1.47
N ASN A 108 4.24 -12.94 -1.54
CA ASN A 108 3.32 -13.06 -0.41
C ASN A 108 3.89 -13.73 0.83
N ILE A 109 4.75 -14.75 0.72
CA ILE A 109 5.30 -15.35 1.95
C ILE A 109 6.25 -14.37 2.62
N ALA A 110 7.28 -13.87 1.92
CA ALA A 110 8.25 -12.90 2.44
C ALA A 110 7.54 -11.65 3.01
N TYR A 111 6.59 -11.15 2.25
CA TYR A 111 5.70 -10.06 2.64
C TYR A 111 4.92 -10.36 3.91
N TYR A 112 4.24 -11.50 3.96
CA TYR A 112 3.46 -11.97 5.10
C TYR A 112 4.27 -11.99 6.39
N TYR A 113 5.50 -12.48 6.31
CA TYR A 113 6.37 -12.50 7.48
C TYR A 113 6.76 -11.14 7.91
N ALA A 114 7.02 -10.25 6.95
CA ALA A 114 7.33 -8.87 7.27
C ALA A 114 6.13 -8.15 7.92
N LYS A 115 4.88 -8.61 7.69
CA LYS A 115 3.69 -8.09 8.39
C LYS A 115 3.54 -8.59 9.82
N ILE A 116 4.09 -9.76 10.15
CA ILE A 116 3.95 -10.41 11.48
C ILE A 116 5.22 -10.23 12.33
N GLN A 117 6.38 -10.46 11.74
CA GLN A 117 7.73 -10.27 12.29
C GLN A 117 8.56 -9.40 11.33
N PRO A 118 8.39 -8.06 11.35
CA PRO A 118 9.05 -7.14 10.42
C PRO A 118 10.55 -7.35 10.27
N ASP A 119 11.28 -7.46 11.37
CA ASP A 119 12.75 -7.55 11.38
C ASP A 119 13.27 -8.76 10.56
N LYS A 120 12.56 -9.88 10.62
CA LYS A 120 12.98 -11.11 9.92
C LYS A 120 12.39 -11.20 8.51
N GLY A 121 11.18 -10.70 8.31
CA GLY A 121 10.54 -10.68 6.99
C GLY A 121 11.15 -9.65 6.03
N LEU A 122 11.56 -8.49 6.53
CA LEU A 122 12.26 -7.48 5.73
C LEU A 122 13.58 -8.01 5.19
N ALA A 123 14.34 -8.74 6.00
CA ALA A 123 15.58 -9.38 5.54
C ALA A 123 15.34 -10.33 4.35
N GLU A 124 14.27 -11.12 4.37
CA GLU A 124 13.90 -11.99 3.25
C GLU A 124 13.43 -11.20 2.02
N LEU A 125 12.65 -10.13 2.21
CA LEU A 125 12.26 -9.23 1.12
C LEU A 125 13.48 -8.57 0.46
N TYR A 126 14.48 -8.13 1.24
CA TYR A 126 15.73 -7.57 0.72
C TYR A 126 16.54 -8.61 -0.05
N ARG A 127 16.58 -9.85 0.44
CA ARG A 127 17.22 -10.96 -0.27
C ARG A 127 16.53 -11.24 -1.60
N LEU A 128 15.19 -11.22 -1.66
CA LEU A 128 14.43 -11.38 -2.90
C LEU A 128 14.70 -10.23 -3.87
N TYR A 129 14.69 -8.99 -3.39
CA TYR A 129 15.02 -7.80 -4.19
C TYR A 129 16.39 -7.93 -4.88
N GLY A 130 17.39 -8.48 -4.18
CA GLY A 130 18.73 -8.71 -4.74
C GLY A 130 18.82 -9.85 -5.76
N LYS A 131 17.91 -10.84 -5.72
CA LYS A 131 17.96 -12.05 -6.57
C LYS A 131 16.99 -12.01 -7.76
N GLN A 132 15.90 -11.26 -7.66
CA GLN A 132 14.82 -11.29 -8.65
C GLN A 132 14.60 -9.90 -9.25
N SER A 133 15.40 -9.56 -10.26
CA SER A 133 15.34 -8.26 -10.94
C SER A 133 13.98 -7.99 -11.58
N ASP A 134 13.37 -9.03 -12.15
CA ASP A 134 12.17 -8.92 -12.98
C ASP A 134 10.92 -8.64 -12.12
N GLU A 135 10.99 -9.00 -10.84
CA GLU A 135 9.91 -8.86 -9.88
C GLU A 135 10.10 -7.64 -8.94
N ARG A 136 11.08 -6.77 -9.21
CA ARG A 136 11.43 -5.62 -8.36
C ARG A 136 10.24 -4.74 -8.00
N MET A 137 9.29 -4.53 -8.92
CA MET A 137 8.09 -3.74 -8.66
C MET A 137 7.23 -4.34 -7.54
N ALA A 138 6.92 -5.63 -7.62
CA ALA A 138 6.09 -6.30 -6.61
C ALA A 138 6.81 -6.34 -5.26
N ILE A 139 8.13 -6.60 -5.27
CA ILE A 139 8.95 -6.65 -4.05
C ILE A 139 9.03 -5.28 -3.37
N CYS A 140 9.29 -4.20 -4.11
CA CYS A 140 9.35 -2.86 -3.53
C CYS A 140 8.01 -2.41 -2.93
N LYS A 141 6.88 -2.74 -3.58
CA LYS A 141 5.54 -2.52 -3.01
C LYS A 141 5.35 -3.27 -1.70
N ALA A 142 5.71 -4.55 -1.66
CA ALA A 142 5.65 -5.35 -0.44
C ALA A 142 6.51 -4.77 0.69
N ILE A 143 7.74 -4.33 0.41
CA ILE A 143 8.60 -3.64 1.39
C ILE A 143 7.92 -2.36 1.90
N GLY A 144 7.32 -1.58 0.99
CA GLY A 144 6.59 -0.36 1.33
C GLY A 144 5.42 -0.63 2.28
N GLU A 145 4.62 -1.64 1.99
CA GLU A 145 3.42 -2.01 2.76
C GLU A 145 3.72 -2.54 4.17
N VAL A 146 4.97 -2.88 4.48
CA VAL A 146 5.40 -3.15 5.87
C VAL A 146 5.23 -1.89 6.73
N GLY A 147 5.48 -0.70 6.15
CA GLY A 147 5.27 0.59 6.81
C GLY A 147 6.21 0.87 7.99
N SER A 148 7.37 0.21 8.05
CA SER A 148 8.38 0.50 9.07
C SER A 148 9.36 1.57 8.59
N ARG A 149 10.02 2.27 9.51
CA ARG A 149 11.07 3.23 9.17
C ARG A 149 12.20 2.57 8.37
N GLU A 150 12.60 1.37 8.78
CA GLU A 150 13.63 0.59 8.09
C GLU A 150 13.25 0.29 6.63
N SER A 151 11.98 -0.07 6.37
CA SER A 151 11.52 -0.37 5.03
C SER A 151 11.51 0.87 4.13
N SER A 152 11.08 2.01 4.66
CA SER A 152 11.17 3.30 3.96
C SER A 152 12.62 3.72 3.69
N ASP A 153 13.50 3.62 4.69
CA ASP A 153 14.90 4.04 4.57
C ASP A 153 15.65 3.17 3.55
N PHE A 154 15.38 1.85 3.51
CA PHE A 154 15.87 0.95 2.48
C PHE A 154 15.42 1.40 1.08
N LEU A 155 14.11 1.60 0.88
CA LEU A 155 13.56 1.99 -0.42
C LEU A 155 14.13 3.33 -0.91
N MET A 156 14.30 4.29 0.00
CA MET A 156 14.93 5.57 -0.33
C MET A 156 16.39 5.40 -0.75
N ALA A 157 17.19 4.66 0.03
CA ALA A 157 18.60 4.43 -0.27
C ALA A 157 18.77 3.75 -1.64
N GLU A 158 17.95 2.74 -1.92
CA GLU A 158 17.96 2.01 -3.17
C GLU A 158 17.49 2.83 -4.37
N ALA A 159 16.48 3.70 -4.19
CA ALA A 159 16.05 4.63 -5.23
C ALA A 159 17.21 5.55 -5.68
N PHE A 160 17.95 6.12 -4.72
CA PHE A 160 19.11 6.96 -5.02
C PHE A 160 20.24 6.16 -5.67
N ARG A 161 20.53 4.95 -5.15
CA ARG A 161 21.58 4.08 -5.68
C ARG A 161 21.33 3.69 -7.14
N GLU A 162 20.11 3.26 -7.46
CA GLU A 162 19.74 2.88 -8.84
C GLU A 162 19.79 4.10 -9.76
N LYS A 163 19.36 5.28 -9.29
CA LYS A 163 19.42 6.48 -10.12
C LYS A 163 20.83 6.97 -10.40
N GLN A 164 21.74 6.89 -9.42
CA GLN A 164 23.17 7.17 -9.61
C GLN A 164 23.80 6.20 -10.61
N ALA A 165 23.29 4.96 -10.69
CA ALA A 165 23.69 3.99 -11.70
C ALA A 165 23.02 4.20 -13.08
N GLY A 166 22.28 5.30 -13.27
CA GLY A 166 21.59 5.62 -14.52
C GLY A 166 20.32 4.79 -14.78
N LYS A 167 19.80 4.10 -13.76
CA LYS A 167 18.60 3.25 -13.87
C LYS A 167 17.36 4.00 -13.36
N SER A 168 16.19 3.45 -13.69
CA SER A 168 14.91 3.96 -13.20
C SER A 168 14.72 3.64 -11.72
N MET A 169 14.12 4.58 -10.98
CA MET A 169 13.69 4.39 -9.59
C MET A 169 12.18 4.11 -9.44
N ILE A 170 11.45 3.88 -10.55
CA ILE A 170 9.99 3.65 -10.54
C ILE A 170 9.56 2.57 -9.53
N PRO A 171 10.18 1.38 -9.46
CA PRO A 171 9.81 0.36 -8.47
C PRO A 171 9.90 0.87 -7.02
N HIS A 172 10.95 1.63 -6.70
CA HIS A 172 11.22 2.14 -5.36
C HIS A 172 10.26 3.26 -4.98
N LEU A 173 9.99 4.18 -5.91
CA LEU A 173 8.99 5.23 -5.72
C LEU A 173 7.61 4.63 -5.51
N ALA A 174 7.23 3.62 -6.30
CA ALA A 174 5.99 2.89 -6.09
C ALA A 174 5.96 2.25 -4.68
N GLY A 175 7.04 1.59 -4.25
CA GLY A 175 7.15 1.06 -2.89
C GLY A 175 6.95 2.12 -1.82
N LEU A 176 7.61 3.28 -1.94
CA LEU A 176 7.51 4.34 -0.94
C LEU A 176 6.09 4.93 -0.84
N GLN A 177 5.31 4.98 -1.92
CA GLN A 177 3.90 5.39 -1.86
C GLN A 177 3.07 4.51 -0.91
N HIS A 178 3.40 3.22 -0.80
CA HIS A 178 2.70 2.30 0.10
C HIS A 178 3.13 2.42 1.58
N SER A 179 4.23 3.12 1.88
CA SER A 179 4.74 3.26 3.25
C SER A 179 3.93 4.23 4.13
N ARG A 180 3.00 5.00 3.55
CA ARG A 180 2.20 6.06 4.23
C ARG A 180 3.05 7.12 4.95
N ARG A 181 4.34 7.19 4.64
CA ARG A 181 5.26 8.18 5.18
C ARG A 181 5.01 9.53 4.53
N ILE A 182 4.92 10.58 5.35
CA ILE A 182 4.96 11.96 4.87
C ILE A 182 6.41 12.31 4.52
N MET A 183 6.65 12.71 3.27
CA MET A 183 7.98 13.15 2.83
C MET A 183 8.22 14.61 3.16
N GLY A 184 9.39 14.87 3.77
CA GLY A 184 9.81 16.22 4.09
C GLY A 184 10.32 17.00 2.87
N LYS A 185 10.27 18.33 2.94
CA LYS A 185 10.88 19.24 1.96
C LYS A 185 12.31 18.87 1.52
N SER A 186 13.17 18.51 2.47
CA SER A 186 14.57 18.17 2.17
C SER A 186 14.68 16.88 1.34
N GLU A 187 13.76 15.94 1.53
CA GLU A 187 13.74 14.65 0.84
C GLU A 187 13.25 14.81 -0.59
N ILE A 188 12.16 15.55 -0.77
CA ILE A 188 11.68 15.95 -2.09
C ILE A 188 12.78 16.72 -2.83
N GLY A 189 13.45 17.67 -2.17
CA GLY A 189 14.57 18.41 -2.73
C GLY A 189 15.72 17.50 -3.18
N ARG A 190 16.06 16.48 -2.39
CA ARG A 190 17.10 15.49 -2.77
C ARG A 190 16.70 14.66 -3.98
N PHE A 191 15.44 14.22 -4.09
CA PHE A 191 14.95 13.53 -5.29
C PHE A 191 15.00 14.42 -6.52
N LEU A 192 14.51 15.66 -6.43
CA LEU A 192 14.50 16.61 -7.55
C LEU A 192 15.91 17.04 -7.99
N GLY A 193 16.90 16.92 -7.10
CA GLY A 193 18.32 17.07 -7.40
C GLY A 193 18.90 15.96 -8.28
N GLN A 194 18.23 14.80 -8.40
CA GLN A 194 18.61 13.72 -9.32
C GLN A 194 18.10 14.01 -10.74
N ASN A 195 18.62 13.29 -11.74
CA ASN A 195 18.17 13.40 -13.13
C ASN A 195 16.86 12.64 -13.40
N LEU A 196 15.77 13.02 -12.73
CA LEU A 196 14.48 12.33 -12.84
C LEU A 196 13.87 12.47 -14.23
N ASP A 197 13.27 11.38 -14.73
CA ASP A 197 12.39 11.43 -15.90
C ASP A 197 10.97 11.89 -15.53
N ARG A 198 10.10 12.02 -16.54
CA ARG A 198 8.74 12.53 -16.35
C ARG A 198 7.89 11.59 -15.47
N GLU A 199 8.02 10.29 -15.65
CA GLU A 199 7.21 9.30 -14.92
C GLU A 199 7.62 9.28 -13.45
N GLU A 200 8.92 9.35 -13.17
CA GLU A 200 9.46 9.47 -11.81
C GLU A 200 8.96 10.74 -11.12
N ILE A 201 8.88 11.89 -11.83
CA ILE A 201 8.33 13.14 -11.28
C ILE A 201 6.85 13.00 -10.95
N ILE A 202 6.05 12.39 -11.84
CA ILE A 202 4.62 12.15 -11.61
C ILE A 202 4.40 11.21 -10.42
N LEU A 203 5.24 10.18 -10.27
CA LEU A 203 5.15 9.29 -9.12
C LEU A 203 5.50 10.05 -7.85
N LEU A 204 6.59 10.82 -7.84
CA LEU A 204 7.02 11.61 -6.68
C LEU A 204 5.96 12.65 -6.24
N SER A 205 5.23 13.27 -7.17
CA SER A 205 4.19 14.25 -6.85
C SER A 205 2.95 13.64 -6.17
N ARG A 206 2.81 12.32 -6.20
CA ARG A 206 1.70 11.60 -5.54
C ARG A 206 1.98 11.23 -4.08
N PHE A 207 3.14 11.61 -3.56
CA PHE A 207 3.47 11.33 -2.17
C PHE A 207 2.77 12.34 -1.28
N ASP A 208 2.43 11.93 -0.07
CA ASP A 208 1.99 12.88 0.94
C ASP A 208 3.22 13.63 1.44
N THR A 209 3.14 14.97 1.49
CA THR A 209 4.27 15.82 1.85
C THR A 209 3.85 16.90 2.84
N ASP A 210 4.83 17.50 3.50
CA ASP A 210 4.68 18.67 4.38
C ASP A 210 4.95 20.00 3.67
N LEU A 211 4.95 20.01 2.33
CA LEU A 211 5.30 21.18 1.55
C LEU A 211 4.26 22.29 1.69
N ASP A 212 4.72 23.47 2.13
CA ASP A 212 3.91 24.68 2.17
C ASP A 212 3.78 25.36 0.78
N SER A 213 2.81 26.27 0.68
CA SER A 213 2.56 27.06 -0.54
C SER A 213 3.81 27.81 -1.02
N ASP A 214 4.62 28.33 -0.10
CA ASP A 214 5.81 29.11 -0.42
C ASP A 214 6.88 28.23 -1.07
N THR A 215 7.04 27.00 -0.59
CA THR A 215 7.99 26.04 -1.17
C THR A 215 7.55 25.59 -2.56
N LEU A 216 6.26 25.32 -2.78
CA LEU A 216 5.75 24.96 -4.10
C LEU A 216 5.90 26.12 -5.11
N THR A 217 5.63 27.35 -4.65
CA THR A 217 5.85 28.60 -5.41
C THR A 217 7.33 28.77 -5.79
N ALA A 218 8.23 28.50 -4.85
CA ALA A 218 9.68 28.53 -5.10
C ALA A 218 10.09 27.46 -6.13
N PHE A 219 9.64 26.21 -5.97
CA PHE A 219 9.92 25.13 -6.92
C PHE A 219 9.45 25.47 -8.34
N TYR A 220 8.25 26.05 -8.47
CA TYR A 220 7.75 26.52 -9.76
C TYR A 220 8.66 27.59 -10.40
N SER A 221 9.12 28.53 -9.56
CA SER A 221 9.96 29.65 -9.97
C SER A 221 11.35 29.22 -10.44
N GLU A 222 11.95 28.24 -9.76
CA GLU A 222 13.27 27.70 -10.07
C GLU A 222 13.34 27.01 -11.45
N GLY A 223 12.21 26.51 -11.97
CA GLY A 223 12.16 25.91 -13.30
C GLY A 223 12.60 24.44 -13.34
N GLY A 224 12.81 23.94 -14.57
CA GLY A 224 13.21 22.56 -14.82
C GLY A 224 12.31 21.53 -14.13
N ARG A 225 12.93 20.49 -13.55
CA ARG A 225 12.21 19.40 -12.85
C ARG A 225 11.42 19.87 -11.64
N LYS A 226 11.88 20.91 -10.93
CA LYS A 226 11.16 21.49 -9.79
C LYS A 226 9.85 22.12 -10.22
N ARG A 227 9.84 22.79 -11.37
CA ARG A 227 8.59 23.29 -11.97
C ARG A 227 7.65 22.17 -12.36
N SER A 228 8.16 21.14 -13.05
CA SER A 228 7.35 19.98 -13.42
C SER A 228 6.73 19.32 -12.20
N TYR A 229 7.51 19.11 -11.13
CA TYR A 229 6.99 18.57 -9.87
C TYR A 229 5.91 19.46 -9.26
N ALA A 230 6.14 20.77 -9.15
CA ALA A 230 5.17 21.70 -8.57
C ALA A 230 3.84 21.70 -9.35
N VAL A 231 3.89 21.68 -10.69
CA VAL A 231 2.70 21.56 -11.54
C VAL A 231 1.96 20.27 -11.24
N GLU A 232 2.63 19.11 -11.31
CA GLU A 232 1.99 17.81 -11.07
C GLU A 232 1.41 17.71 -9.64
N TYR A 233 2.09 18.27 -8.64
CA TYR A 233 1.64 18.27 -7.24
C TYR A 233 0.39 19.13 -7.05
N VAL A 234 0.38 20.36 -7.58
CA VAL A 234 -0.77 21.28 -7.49
C VAL A 234 -1.98 20.70 -8.23
N PHE A 235 -1.76 20.06 -9.38
CA PHE A 235 -2.84 19.55 -10.22
C PHE A 235 -3.43 18.24 -9.69
N ARG A 236 -2.75 17.54 -8.79
CA ARG A 236 -3.34 16.41 -8.06
C ARG A 236 -4.53 16.88 -7.22
N GLU A 237 -4.36 17.97 -6.47
CA GLU A 237 -5.37 18.52 -5.54
C GLU A 237 -5.42 20.06 -5.65
N PRO A 238 -6.04 20.61 -6.71
CA PRO A 238 -5.99 22.04 -7.01
C PRO A 238 -6.74 22.90 -5.98
N GLY A 239 -7.76 22.37 -5.31
CA GLY A 239 -8.48 23.09 -4.25
C GLY A 239 -7.62 23.30 -3.00
N VAL A 240 -6.90 22.25 -2.57
CA VAL A 240 -5.96 22.32 -1.43
C VAL A 240 -4.82 23.29 -1.76
N ASN A 241 -4.34 23.27 -3.00
CA ASN A 241 -3.21 24.08 -3.45
C ASN A 241 -3.63 25.37 -4.18
N PHE A 242 -4.85 25.88 -3.93
CA PHE A 242 -5.47 26.92 -4.75
C PHE A 242 -4.62 28.21 -4.85
N LYS A 243 -4.00 28.65 -3.75
CA LYS A 243 -3.12 29.83 -3.77
C LYS A 243 -1.95 29.68 -4.74
N VAL A 244 -1.35 28.48 -4.78
CA VAL A 244 -0.21 28.19 -5.67
C VAL A 244 -0.69 28.09 -7.11
N LEU A 245 -1.86 27.47 -7.36
CA LEU A 245 -2.49 27.42 -8.67
C LEU A 245 -2.69 28.83 -9.25
N CYS A 246 -3.22 29.76 -8.46
CA CYS A 246 -3.40 31.16 -8.87
C CYS A 246 -2.06 31.82 -9.21
N PHE A 247 -1.08 31.72 -8.31
CA PHE A 247 0.26 32.28 -8.55
C PHE A 247 0.87 31.77 -9.87
N MET A 248 0.85 30.45 -10.09
CA MET A 248 1.43 29.83 -11.28
C MET A 248 0.72 30.31 -12.55
N THR A 249 -0.61 30.36 -12.51
CA THR A 249 -1.44 30.76 -13.64
C THR A 249 -1.25 32.23 -13.99
N ASP A 250 -1.34 33.12 -13.00
CA ASP A 250 -1.19 34.57 -13.20
C ASP A 250 0.20 34.91 -13.74
N ARG A 251 1.24 34.25 -13.24
CA ARG A 251 2.61 34.42 -13.73
C ARG A 251 2.78 34.00 -15.20
N GLU A 252 2.16 32.91 -15.63
CA GLU A 252 2.24 32.49 -17.04
C GLU A 252 1.41 33.39 -17.95
N ILE A 253 0.31 33.97 -17.45
CA ILE A 253 -0.43 35.03 -18.15
C ILE A 253 0.41 36.30 -18.32
N GLU A 254 1.12 36.74 -17.27
CA GLU A 254 2.02 37.91 -17.33
C GLU A 254 3.16 37.71 -18.34
N LYS A 255 3.64 36.47 -18.47
CA LYS A 255 4.62 36.07 -19.48
C LYS A 255 4.04 35.83 -20.87
N GLN A 256 2.73 36.00 -21.04
CA GLN A 256 2.00 35.77 -22.30
C GLN A 256 2.05 34.30 -22.79
N ASN A 257 2.25 33.35 -21.88
CA ASN A 257 2.25 31.91 -22.17
C ASN A 257 0.82 31.35 -22.19
N TYR A 258 -0.05 31.96 -22.99
CA TYR A 258 -1.49 31.69 -23.00
C TYR A 258 -1.83 30.24 -23.37
N GLU A 259 -1.06 29.62 -24.27
CA GLU A 259 -1.28 28.23 -24.66
C GLU A 259 -1.07 27.27 -23.47
N THR A 260 -0.01 27.48 -22.68
CA THR A 260 0.26 26.69 -21.46
C THR A 260 -0.89 26.85 -20.47
N VAL A 261 -1.34 28.09 -20.24
CA VAL A 261 -2.46 28.34 -19.32
C VAL A 261 -3.75 27.70 -19.84
N LEU A 262 -4.02 27.77 -21.15
CA LEU A 262 -5.17 27.10 -21.75
C LEU A 262 -5.10 25.58 -21.54
N GLN A 263 -3.96 24.96 -21.82
CA GLN A 263 -3.76 23.51 -21.59
C GLN A 263 -4.02 23.14 -20.13
N TRP A 264 -3.56 23.97 -19.18
CA TRP A 264 -3.80 23.77 -17.76
C TRP A 264 -5.28 23.88 -17.38
N MET A 265 -5.96 24.94 -17.81
CA MET A 265 -7.39 25.15 -17.54
C MET A 265 -8.28 24.10 -18.21
N MET A 266 -7.79 23.43 -19.25
CA MET A 266 -8.46 22.33 -19.93
C MET A 266 -8.11 20.94 -19.40
N SER A 267 -7.11 20.83 -18.52
CA SER A 267 -6.75 19.57 -17.86
C SER A 267 -7.93 19.01 -17.06
N ASP A 268 -8.02 17.67 -16.99
CA ASP A 268 -9.11 17.02 -16.25
C ASP A 268 -9.12 17.38 -14.77
N SER A 269 -7.95 17.53 -14.15
CA SER A 269 -7.80 17.98 -12.77
C SER A 269 -8.55 19.29 -12.47
N ILE A 270 -8.44 20.27 -13.38
CA ILE A 270 -9.07 21.58 -13.22
C ILE A 270 -10.52 21.56 -13.71
N ARG A 271 -10.78 20.93 -14.87
CA ARG A 271 -12.11 20.85 -15.50
C ARG A 271 -13.13 20.08 -14.67
N GLN A 272 -12.69 19.02 -13.98
CA GLN A 272 -13.55 18.14 -13.19
C GLN A 272 -13.49 18.44 -11.68
N SER A 273 -12.79 19.50 -11.28
CA SER A 273 -12.70 19.89 -9.87
C SER A 273 -14.07 20.19 -9.29
N LYS A 274 -14.38 19.61 -8.13
CA LYS A 274 -15.61 19.89 -7.37
C LYS A 274 -15.50 21.17 -6.56
N ASP A 275 -14.29 21.68 -6.34
CA ASP A 275 -14.02 22.89 -5.59
C ASP A 275 -14.58 24.12 -6.34
N GLU A 276 -15.46 24.87 -5.69
CA GLU A 276 -16.12 26.04 -6.27
C GLU A 276 -15.12 27.16 -6.62
N GLN A 277 -14.10 27.38 -5.77
CA GLN A 277 -13.10 28.42 -6.02
C GLN A 277 -12.27 28.11 -7.27
N VAL A 278 -11.90 26.84 -7.44
CA VAL A 278 -11.19 26.38 -8.65
C VAL A 278 -12.05 26.57 -9.90
N ARG A 279 -13.34 26.23 -9.84
CA ARG A 279 -14.27 26.39 -10.98
C ARG A 279 -14.44 27.84 -11.40
N GLN A 280 -14.69 28.73 -10.43
CA GLN A 280 -14.83 30.17 -10.69
C GLN A 280 -13.54 30.77 -11.23
N TYR A 281 -12.38 30.40 -10.66
CA TYR A 281 -11.09 30.88 -11.13
C TYR A 281 -10.81 30.44 -12.57
N ARG A 282 -11.11 29.16 -12.90
CA ARG A 282 -10.98 28.63 -14.26
C ARG A 282 -11.79 29.45 -15.26
N GLU A 283 -13.06 29.72 -14.97
CA GLU A 283 -13.93 30.51 -15.85
C GLU A 283 -13.40 31.94 -16.06
N SER A 284 -12.97 32.58 -14.97
CA SER A 284 -12.34 33.91 -14.99
C SER A 284 -11.08 33.93 -15.87
N VAL A 285 -10.18 32.96 -15.68
CA VAL A 285 -8.94 32.83 -16.45
C VAL A 285 -9.23 32.60 -17.95
N LEU A 286 -10.14 31.69 -18.29
CA LEU A 286 -10.51 31.45 -19.68
C LEU A 286 -11.11 32.68 -20.37
N ALA A 287 -11.92 33.46 -19.64
CA ALA A 287 -12.44 34.73 -20.14
C ALA A 287 -11.33 35.78 -20.37
N LYS A 288 -10.30 35.79 -19.51
CA LYS A 288 -9.13 36.68 -19.63
C LYS A 288 -8.26 36.29 -20.84
N ILE A 289 -8.06 35.00 -21.09
CA ILE A 289 -7.26 34.51 -22.22
C ILE A 289 -7.95 34.80 -23.55
N ARG A 290 -9.27 34.60 -23.67
CA ARG A 290 -10.02 34.85 -24.93
C ARG A 290 -10.00 36.30 -25.41
N LYS A 291 -9.60 37.25 -24.55
CA LYS A 291 -9.53 38.68 -24.86
C LYS A 291 -8.15 39.12 -25.36
N ASN A 292 -7.14 38.26 -25.25
CA ASN A 292 -5.76 38.52 -25.69
C ASN A 292 -5.40 37.56 -26.83
#